data_AF-A0A5C6W8R8-F1
#
_entry.id   AF-A0A5C6W8R8-F1
#
_cell.length_a   1.000
_cell.length_b   1.000
_cell.length_c   1.000
_cell.angle_alpha   90.00
_cell.angle_beta   90.00
_cell.angle_gamma   90.00
#
_symmetry.space_group_name_H-M   'P 1'
#
loop_
_entity.id
_entity.type
_entity.pdbx_description
1 polymer ?
#
loop_
_entity_poly.entity_id
_entity_poly.type
_entity_poly.pdbx_seq_one_letter_code
_entity_poly.pdbx_strand_id
1 'polypeptide(L)'
;MSFSFLGFLSIICALLITVNKEKYKWLVAPAGFKQKPNIAIAFYSILGALLMLSSIVNNPYITNFILPVFVICLCLLTILVINAKGSKSAS
;
A
#
# COMPACT_ATOMS: atom_id res chain seq x y z
N MET A 1 -16.51 -2.66 -9.59
CA MET A 1 -15.75 -1.42 -9.29
C MET A 1 -14.52 -1.41 -10.18
N SER A 2 -14.19 -0.30 -10.85
CA SER A 2 -13.01 -0.26 -11.74
C SER A 2 -11.70 -0.25 -10.92
N PHE A 3 -10.67 -0.98 -11.36
CA PHE A 3 -9.34 -0.98 -10.73
C PHE A 3 -8.74 0.43 -10.66
N SER A 4 -9.03 1.28 -11.66
CA SER A 4 -8.66 2.70 -11.64
C SER A 4 -9.23 3.45 -10.44
N PHE A 5 -10.47 3.18 -10.06
CA PHE A 5 -11.12 3.86 -8.93
C PHE A 5 -10.48 3.46 -7.60
N LEU A 6 -10.22 2.16 -7.41
CA LEU A 6 -9.49 1.64 -6.25
C LEU A 6 -8.05 2.20 -6.19
N GLY A 7 -7.39 2.30 -7.34
CA GLY A 7 -6.06 2.89 -7.43
C GLY A 7 -6.05 4.36 -7.00
N PHE A 8 -7.00 5.15 -7.50
CA PHE A 8 -7.14 6.55 -7.14
C PHE A 8 -7.44 6.76 -5.66
N LEU A 9 -8.33 5.94 -5.08
CA LEU A 9 -8.65 5.98 -3.65
C LEU A 9 -7.41 5.66 -2.79
N SER A 10 -6.60 4.69 -3.23
CA SER A 10 -5.35 4.33 -2.55
C SER A 10 -4.34 5.50 -2.58
N ILE A 11 -4.20 6.20 -3.71
CA ILE A 11 -3.34 7.40 -3.79
C ILE A 11 -3.85 8.52 -2.88
N ILE A 12 -5.16 8.74 -2.82
CA ILE A 12 -5.76 9.72 -1.91
C ILE A 12 -5.43 9.37 -0.46
N CYS A 13 -5.53 8.11 -0.06
CA CYS A 13 -5.13 7.66 1.28
C CYS A 13 -3.67 8.00 1.59
N ALA A 14 -2.75 7.73 0.66
CA ALA A 14 -1.34 8.10 0.82
C ALA A 14 -1.15 9.62 0.98
N LEU A 15 -1.88 10.41 0.20
CA LEU A 15 -1.79 11.86 0.21
C LEU A 15 -2.35 12.46 1.51
N LEU A 16 -3.49 11.95 2.00
CA LEU A 16 -4.08 12.34 3.28
C LEU A 16 -3.12 12.08 4.45
N ILE A 17 -2.51 10.89 4.51
CA ILE A 17 -1.52 10.55 5.55
C ILE A 17 -0.30 11.48 5.44
N THR A 18 0.11 11.84 4.22
CA THR A 18 1.24 12.76 3.98
C THR A 18 0.93 14.18 4.49
N VAL A 19 -0.28 14.68 4.24
CA VAL A 19 -0.71 16.02 4.65
C VAL A 19 -0.86 16.15 6.16
N ASN A 20 -1.43 15.14 6.85
CA ASN A 20 -1.59 15.21 8.29
C ASN A 20 -1.56 13.82 8.96
N LYS A 21 -0.36 13.39 9.36
CA LYS A 21 -0.10 12.07 9.95
C LYS A 21 -0.88 11.82 11.24
N GLU A 22 -1.14 12.87 12.03
CA GLU A 22 -1.87 12.80 13.30
C GLU A 22 -3.37 12.60 13.06
N LYS A 23 -3.98 13.46 12.24
CA LYS A 23 -5.41 13.40 11.89
C LYS A 23 -5.78 12.10 11.17
N TYR A 24 -4.89 11.60 10.32
CA TYR A 24 -5.10 10.40 9.52
C TYR A 24 -4.40 9.15 10.09
N LYS A 25 -4.02 9.17 11.37
CA LYS A 25 -3.42 8.01 12.06
C LYS A 25 -4.32 6.76 12.01
N TRP A 26 -5.62 6.96 11.90
CA TRP A 26 -6.61 5.89 11.71
C TRP A 26 -6.47 5.15 10.36
N LEU A 27 -5.79 5.71 9.35
CA LEU A 27 -5.46 4.99 8.11
C LEU A 27 -4.19 4.13 8.24
N VAL A 28 -3.45 4.28 9.35
CA VAL A 28 -2.13 3.66 9.54
C VAL A 28 -2.18 2.57 10.62
N ALA A 29 -2.71 2.90 11.80
CA ALA A 29 -2.68 1.99 12.95
C ALA A 29 -3.60 0.76 12.80
N PRO A 30 -4.90 0.89 12.49
CA PRO A 30 -5.79 -0.28 12.35
C PRO A 30 -5.55 -1.05 11.05
N ALA A 31 -4.90 -0.45 10.05
CA ALA A 31 -4.50 -1.12 8.82
C ALA A 31 -3.22 -1.99 8.99
N GLY A 32 -2.70 -2.15 10.21
CA GLY A 32 -1.60 -3.06 10.51
C GLY A 32 -0.19 -2.45 10.41
N PHE A 33 -0.06 -1.15 10.12
CA PHE A 33 1.25 -0.49 9.95
C PHE A 33 1.94 -0.10 11.27
N LYS A 34 1.43 -0.50 12.45
CA LYS A 34 2.03 -0.24 13.77
C LYS A 34 2.46 1.24 13.98
N GLN A 35 1.64 2.19 13.55
CA GLN A 35 1.92 3.63 13.60
C GLN A 35 3.14 4.09 12.78
N LYS A 36 3.51 3.38 11.71
CA LYS A 36 4.57 3.79 10.77
C LYS A 36 3.96 4.45 9.52
N PRO A 37 3.63 5.77 9.55
CA PRO A 37 2.95 6.44 8.45
C PRO A 37 3.74 6.41 7.15
N ASN A 38 5.07 6.45 7.20
CA ASN A 38 5.90 6.41 5.99
C ASN A 38 5.76 5.07 5.23
N ILE A 39 5.59 3.95 5.94
CA ILE A 39 5.37 2.64 5.31
C ILE A 39 3.97 2.58 4.70
N ALA A 40 2.96 3.10 5.42
CA ALA A 40 1.60 3.17 4.92
C ALA A 40 1.52 4.03 3.65
N ILE A 41 2.15 5.21 3.63
CA ILE A 41 2.23 6.08 2.46
C ILE A 41 2.86 5.32 1.29
N ALA A 42 4.01 4.67 1.48
CA ALA A 42 4.67 3.91 0.43
C ALA A 42 3.78 2.78 -0.11
N PHE A 43 3.16 2.00 0.78
CA PHE A 43 2.26 0.91 0.40
C PHE A 43 1.07 1.42 -0.42
N TYR A 44 0.35 2.42 0.08
CA TYR A 44 -0.82 2.98 -0.58
C TYR A 44 -0.48 3.65 -1.92
N SER A 45 0.68 4.30 -2.03
CA SER A 45 1.17 4.88 -3.28
C SER A 45 1.51 3.81 -4.31
N ILE A 46 2.26 2.77 -3.93
CA ILE A 46 2.67 1.69 -4.85
C ILE A 46 1.44 0.88 -5.29
N LEU A 47 0.58 0.51 -4.35
CA LEU A 47 -0.68 -0.18 -4.64
C LEU A 47 -1.56 0.66 -5.57
N GLY A 48 -1.68 1.95 -5.30
CA GLY A 48 -2.47 2.88 -6.10
C GLY A 48 -1.97 3.00 -7.54
N ALA A 49 -0.67 3.20 -7.71
CA ALA A 49 -0.03 3.28 -9.03
C ALA A 49 -0.21 1.96 -9.82
N LEU A 50 -0.03 0.81 -9.15
CA LEU A 50 -0.15 -0.50 -9.78
C LEU A 50 -1.58 -0.77 -10.28
N LEU A 51 -2.59 -0.41 -9.48
CA LEU A 51 -4.00 -0.56 -9.85
C LEU A 51 -4.37 0.36 -11.03
N MET A 52 -3.88 1.60 -11.06
CA MET A 52 -4.08 2.50 -12.20
C MET A 52 -3.39 1.97 -13.46
N LEU A 53 -2.13 1.52 -13.35
CA LEU A 53 -1.39 0.91 -14.46
C LEU A 53 -2.10 -0.31 -15.04
N SER A 54 -2.61 -1.21 -14.21
CA SER A 54 -3.38 -2.38 -14.69
C SER A 54 -4.61 -1.99 -15.50
N SER A 55 -5.24 -0.86 -15.16
CA SER A 55 -6.39 -0.35 -15.89
C SER A 55 -6.00 0.32 -17.21
N ILE A 56 -4.80 0.89 -17.33
CA ILE A 56 -4.29 1.48 -18.57
C ILE A 56 -3.89 0.38 -19.56
N VAL A 57 -3.18 -0.66 -19.08
CA VAL A 57 -2.72 -1.74 -19.96
C VAL A 57 -3.89 -2.64 -20.41
N ASN A 58 -4.98 -2.68 -19.63
CA ASN A 58 -6.24 -3.35 -19.96
C ASN A 58 -6.06 -4.77 -20.57
N ASN A 59 -5.08 -5.51 -20.03
CA ASN A 59 -4.75 -6.85 -20.47
C ASN A 59 -5.23 -7.86 -19.41
N PRO A 60 -6.09 -8.83 -19.77
CA PRO A 60 -6.67 -9.78 -18.80
C PRO A 60 -5.62 -10.62 -18.07
N TYR A 61 -4.47 -10.91 -18.70
CA TYR A 61 -3.38 -11.63 -18.03
C TYR A 61 -2.76 -10.81 -16.90
N ILE A 62 -2.58 -9.51 -17.12
CA ILE A 62 -2.01 -8.60 -16.11
C ILE A 62 -2.99 -8.43 -14.95
N THR A 63 -4.26 -8.19 -15.26
CA THR A 63 -5.29 -7.91 -14.27
C THR A 63 -5.65 -9.14 -13.42
N ASN A 64 -5.72 -10.32 -14.03
CA ASN A 64 -6.16 -11.54 -13.34
C ASN A 64 -5.02 -12.35 -12.72
N PHE A 65 -3.76 -12.12 -13.12
CA PHE A 65 -2.63 -12.94 -12.67
C PHE A 65 -1.48 -12.10 -12.10
N ILE A 66 -0.93 -11.16 -12.88
CA ILE A 66 0.25 -10.39 -12.44
C ILE A 66 -0.11 -9.49 -11.25
N LEU A 67 -1.22 -8.76 -11.37
CA LEU A 67 -1.69 -7.81 -10.36
C LEU A 67 -1.90 -8.48 -8.98
N PRO A 68 -2.68 -9.58 -8.84
CA PRO A 68 -2.83 -10.23 -7.55
C PRO A 68 -1.51 -10.78 -6.99
N VAL A 69 -0.63 -11.36 -7.82
CA VAL A 69 0.69 -11.82 -7.38
C VAL A 69 1.52 -10.66 -6.83
N PHE A 70 1.55 -9.53 -7.54
CA PHE A 70 2.28 -8.35 -7.09
C PHE A 70 1.72 -7.78 -5.79
N VAL A 71 0.39 -7.73 -5.63
CA VAL A 71 -0.26 -7.28 -4.40
C VAL A 71 0.12 -8.18 -3.23
N ILE A 72 0.14 -9.50 -3.42
CA ILE A 72 0.58 -10.46 -2.40
C ILE A 72 2.05 -10.21 -2.04
N CYS A 73 2.94 -10.08 -3.03
CA CYS A 73 4.35 -9.75 -2.79
C CYS A 73 4.52 -8.43 -2.03
N LEU A 74 3.75 -7.40 -2.40
CA LEU A 74 3.78 -6.10 -1.75
C LEU A 74 3.34 -6.19 -0.28
N CYS A 75 2.27 -6.95 0.00
CA CYS A 75 1.80 -7.22 1.35
C CYS A 75 2.86 -7.95 2.19
N LEU A 76 3.46 -9.02 1.64
CA LEU A 76 4.50 -9.79 2.32
C LEU A 76 5.73 -8.93 2.62
N LEU A 77 6.21 -8.15 1.65
CA LEU A 77 7.32 -7.20 1.83
C LEU A 77 6.98 -6.18 2.91
N THR A 78 5.76 -5.65 2.90
CA THR A 78 5.30 -4.66 3.88
C THR A 78 5.29 -5.23 5.29
N ILE A 79 4.76 -6.44 5.47
CA ILE A 79 4.78 -7.17 6.75
C ILE A 79 6.23 -7.40 7.21
N LEU A 80 7.10 -7.83 6.30
CA LEU A 80 8.51 -8.06 6.58
C LEU A 80 9.21 -6.77 7.02
N VAL A 81 9.02 -5.65 6.31
CA VAL A 81 9.60 -4.35 6.67
C VAL A 81 9.07 -3.83 8.01
N ILE A 82 7.78 -4.03 8.31
CA ILE A 82 7.18 -3.65 9.58
C ILE A 82 7.83 -4.43 10.74
N ASN A 83 8.07 -5.73 10.57
CA ASN A 83 8.59 -6.63 11.60
C ASN A 83 10.12 -6.66 11.69
N ALA A 84 10.85 -6.53 10.58
CA ALA A 84 12.32 -6.56 10.55
C ALA A 84 12.95 -5.42 11.36
N LYS A 85 12.29 -4.26 11.45
CA LYS A 85 12.75 -3.15 12.30
C LYS A 85 12.65 -3.42 13.81
N GLY A 86 11.96 -4.48 14.25
CA GLY A 86 11.93 -4.91 15.65
C GLY A 86 13.17 -5.71 16.10
N SER A 87 14.02 -6.14 15.16
CA SER A 87 15.20 -6.98 15.44
C SER A 87 16.49 -6.20 15.74
N LYS A 88 16.43 -4.87 15.92
CA LYS A 88 17.59 -4.03 16.28
C LYS A 88 17.53 -3.47 17.71
N SER A 89 16.92 -4.21 18.63
CA SER A 89 16.94 -3.90 20.07
C SER A 89 17.07 -5.17 20.92
N ALA A 90 18.04 -6.00 20.56
CA ALA A 90 18.51 -7.12 21.39
C ALA A 90 19.98 -7.36 21.04
N SER A 91 20.84 -6.45 21.45
CA SER A 91 22.27 -6.67 21.67
C SER A 91 22.71 -5.87 22.86
#